data_AF-A0AAN7L1I3-F1
#
_entry.id   AF-A0AAN7L1I3-F1
#
_cell.length_a   1.000
_cell.length_b   1.000
_cell.length_c   1.000
_cell.angle_alpha   90.00
_cell.angle_beta   90.00
_cell.angle_gamma   90.00
#
_symmetry.space_group_name_H-M   'P 1'
#
loop_
_entity.id
_entity.type
_entity.pdbx_description
1 polymer ?
#
loop_
_entity_poly.entity_id
_entity_poly.type
_entity_poly.pdbx_seq_one_letter_code
_entity_poly.pdbx_strand_id
1 'polypeptide(L)'
;MGTPLLLLLIALTPLSAFAEVSWNIDCGASSSYVDGNFIAWQGDDALISAGQSRTVITTDHVMSTLRVFTSGKKNCYVLQGQKGAKLFVRASFMYGNYDGKSSPPSFDIQIDGNDWATVVTNMDTTNYVYYELTYTSKGNSISLCLVQTNSNQYPFISALEVRTLGSNMYQYFSANQALNLAGRHAFGASTTIVDSYDRLWGPTILTGSQYTTVTGDALLIDTTKVVENPPQGALQNAATTSSSTAKSMKWALTGLDTVATPTYLNLYFSEVTQLDPTTDKRAFTVYVDDHLMDSTTGGISPPYESVEALYIYGIVASSNSTITLQSTNDSTLPPIINAIEVFQVINYTGYSVASSPSGGRNTPSPTSDGSTPGSTDTGSSDSSSSKKSSKLPVILGVGIPGFLLLGAFVFVMVSLHQKRQRAGMQGAAIGGGNGQGAAQNNNSTEQMIMNMGAKFGQGLVNEFRLNVEDEATGHGDPNNQNSYASPDPLLNQTR
;
A
#
# COMPACT_ATOMS: atom_id res chain seq x y z
N MET A 1 -20.82 46.17 -42.30
CA MET A 1 -20.18 45.76 -41.03
C MET A 1 -20.87 44.48 -40.58
N GLY A 2 -20.16 43.36 -40.67
CA GLY A 2 -20.68 42.05 -40.29
C GLY A 2 -19.50 41.12 -40.03
N THR A 3 -19.07 41.07 -38.79
CA THR A 3 -18.07 40.13 -38.27
C THR A 3 -18.68 38.72 -38.20
N PRO A 4 -18.07 37.68 -38.77
CA PRO A 4 -18.50 36.32 -38.51
C PRO A 4 -17.96 35.89 -37.14
N LEU A 5 -18.87 35.49 -36.27
CA LEU A 5 -18.61 34.91 -34.95
C LEU A 5 -18.03 33.50 -35.17
N LEU A 6 -16.72 33.34 -34.95
CA LEU A 6 -16.04 32.05 -34.98
C LEU A 6 -16.39 31.27 -33.70
N LEU A 7 -17.38 30.38 -33.79
CA LEU A 7 -17.69 29.41 -32.73
C LEU A 7 -16.58 28.37 -32.65
N LEU A 8 -15.71 28.51 -31.65
CA LEU A 8 -14.70 27.51 -31.30
C LEU A 8 -15.40 26.31 -30.66
N LEU A 9 -15.73 25.30 -31.45
CA LEU A 9 -16.11 23.98 -30.95
C LEU A 9 -14.86 23.36 -30.31
N ILE A 10 -14.74 23.46 -28.99
CA ILE A 10 -13.81 22.64 -28.21
C ILE A 10 -14.29 21.21 -28.36
N ALA A 11 -13.65 20.46 -29.26
CA ALA A 11 -13.76 19.02 -29.29
C ALA A 11 -13.19 18.51 -27.95
N LEU A 12 -14.07 18.19 -27.01
CA LEU A 12 -13.77 17.29 -25.91
C LEU A 12 -13.48 15.93 -26.54
N THR A 13 -12.25 15.74 -27.00
CA THR A 13 -11.70 14.40 -27.17
C THR A 13 -11.89 13.72 -25.83
N PRO A 14 -12.57 12.56 -25.74
CA PRO A 14 -12.44 11.74 -24.56
C PRO A 14 -10.97 11.31 -24.57
N LEU A 15 -10.11 12.04 -23.86
CA LEU A 15 -9.01 11.39 -23.19
C LEU A 15 -9.71 10.25 -22.47
N SER A 16 -9.38 9.01 -22.82
CA SER A 16 -9.69 7.87 -21.98
C SER A 16 -8.97 8.13 -20.66
N ALA A 17 -9.57 8.97 -19.81
CA ALA A 17 -9.32 8.99 -18.40
C ALA A 17 -9.75 7.59 -17.99
N PHE A 18 -8.77 6.68 -17.92
CA PHE A 18 -8.95 5.46 -17.15
C PHE A 18 -9.50 5.94 -15.81
N ALA A 19 -10.71 5.52 -15.47
CA ALA A 19 -11.31 5.93 -14.21
C ALA A 19 -10.37 5.38 -13.13
N GLU A 20 -9.64 6.28 -12.45
CA GLU A 20 -8.71 5.88 -11.41
C GLU A 20 -9.50 5.14 -10.34
N VAL A 21 -9.17 3.86 -10.15
CA VAL A 21 -9.78 3.05 -9.09
C VAL A 21 -9.27 3.61 -7.77
N SER A 22 -10.19 4.16 -6.98
CA SER A 22 -9.91 4.71 -5.65
C SER A 22 -11.05 4.36 -4.71
N TRP A 23 -10.75 3.63 -3.65
CA TRP A 23 -11.69 3.29 -2.58
C TRP A 23 -11.11 3.67 -1.22
N ASN A 24 -11.95 4.24 -0.35
CA ASN A 24 -11.64 4.56 1.05
C ASN A 24 -12.84 4.17 1.88
N ILE A 25 -12.73 3.05 2.57
CA ILE A 25 -13.86 2.44 3.25
C ILE A 25 -13.57 2.49 4.74
N ASP A 26 -14.42 3.18 5.48
CA ASP A 26 -14.47 3.17 6.95
C ASP A 26 -15.41 2.01 7.35
N CYS A 27 -14.82 0.91 7.77
CA CYS A 27 -15.54 -0.35 7.96
C CYS A 27 -16.30 -0.33 9.29
N GLY A 28 -17.62 -0.48 9.23
CA GLY A 28 -18.50 -0.34 10.39
C GLY A 28 -19.15 1.03 10.51
N ALA A 29 -18.70 2.04 9.76
CA ALA A 29 -19.39 3.31 9.63
C ALA A 29 -20.60 3.20 8.69
N SER A 30 -21.66 3.96 8.97
CA SER A 30 -22.87 4.03 8.15
C SER A 30 -22.93 5.26 7.25
N SER A 31 -22.06 6.26 7.50
CA SER A 31 -22.05 7.54 6.79
C SER A 31 -20.73 7.81 6.09
N SER A 32 -20.78 8.57 5.00
CA SER A 32 -19.59 9.09 4.34
C SER A 32 -19.16 10.43 4.96
N TYR A 33 -17.86 10.71 4.93
CA TYR A 33 -17.28 11.98 5.38
C TYR A 33 -15.99 12.30 4.62
N VAL A 34 -15.49 13.52 4.75
CA VAL A 34 -14.18 13.92 4.25
C VAL A 34 -13.31 14.27 5.45
N ASP A 35 -12.14 13.64 5.55
CA ASP A 35 -11.22 13.88 6.68
C ASP A 35 -10.37 15.15 6.49
N GLY A 36 -9.52 15.44 7.48
CA GLY A 36 -8.59 16.57 7.44
C GLY A 36 -7.54 16.50 6.33
N ASN A 37 -7.33 15.33 5.74
CA ASN A 37 -6.42 15.09 4.61
C ASN A 37 -7.13 15.16 3.25
N PHE A 38 -8.39 15.58 3.24
CA PHE A 38 -9.26 15.63 2.05
C PHE A 38 -9.53 14.25 1.43
N ILE A 39 -9.44 13.19 2.22
CA ILE A 39 -9.82 11.84 1.80
C ILE A 39 -11.31 11.67 2.06
N ALA A 40 -12.08 11.39 1.00
CA ALA A 40 -13.48 11.04 1.15
C ALA A 40 -13.59 9.56 1.53
N TRP A 41 -14.07 9.31 2.74
CA TRP A 41 -14.35 8.00 3.30
C TRP A 41 -15.83 7.67 3.12
N GLN A 42 -16.14 6.42 2.80
CA GLN A 42 -17.50 5.90 2.75
C GLN A 42 -17.69 4.76 3.75
N GLY A 43 -18.89 4.67 4.31
CA GLY A 43 -19.31 3.49 5.07
C GLY A 43 -19.43 2.25 4.20
N ASP A 44 -19.43 1.09 4.84
CA ASP A 44 -19.25 -0.20 4.16
C ASP A 44 -20.53 -1.04 4.02
N ASP A 45 -21.67 -0.57 4.54
CA ASP A 45 -22.95 -1.30 4.55
C ASP A 45 -23.41 -1.78 3.17
N ALA A 46 -23.10 -1.05 2.09
CA ALA A 46 -23.47 -1.42 0.73
C ALA A 46 -22.50 -2.39 0.05
N LEU A 47 -21.35 -2.67 0.67
CA LEU A 47 -20.22 -3.41 0.08
C LEU A 47 -20.07 -4.83 0.67
N ILE A 48 -20.82 -5.12 1.74
CA ILE A 48 -20.74 -6.37 2.49
C ILE A 48 -22.13 -6.75 3.02
N SER A 49 -22.46 -8.04 2.97
CA SER A 49 -23.80 -8.53 3.35
C SER A 49 -23.87 -9.10 4.77
N ALA A 50 -22.75 -9.15 5.48
CA ALA A 50 -22.61 -9.81 6.78
C ALA A 50 -21.71 -8.99 7.72
N GLY A 51 -21.60 -9.47 8.95
CA GLY A 51 -20.80 -8.82 9.99
C GLY A 51 -21.57 -7.77 10.78
N GLN A 52 -20.98 -7.36 11.90
CA GLN A 52 -21.54 -6.38 12.83
C GLN A 52 -20.59 -5.20 12.95
N SER A 53 -21.14 -3.99 12.92
CA SER A 53 -20.39 -2.78 13.28
C SER A 53 -20.12 -2.76 14.79
N ARG A 54 -18.92 -2.36 15.17
CA ARG A 54 -18.46 -2.14 16.55
C ARG A 54 -17.67 -0.85 16.62
N THR A 55 -17.67 -0.23 17.79
CA THR A 55 -16.90 0.97 18.07
C THR A 55 -15.62 0.63 18.80
N VAL A 56 -14.59 1.44 18.55
CA VAL A 56 -13.30 1.40 19.22
C VAL A 56 -13.02 2.78 19.82
N ILE A 57 -12.48 2.80 21.03
CA ILE A 57 -12.04 4.04 21.67
C ILE A 57 -10.66 4.38 21.12
N THR A 58 -10.61 5.37 20.22
CA THR A 58 -9.37 5.91 19.66
C THR A 58 -9.59 7.37 19.25
N THR A 59 -8.49 8.10 19.03
CA THR A 59 -8.53 9.47 18.52
C THR A 59 -8.57 9.55 16.99
N ASP A 60 -8.22 8.45 16.32
CA ASP A 60 -8.31 8.34 14.86
C ASP A 60 -9.74 7.97 14.46
N HIS A 61 -10.41 8.86 13.74
CA HIS A 61 -11.81 8.67 13.34
C HIS A 61 -12.01 7.41 12.50
N VAL A 62 -11.14 7.14 11.51
CA VAL A 62 -11.32 5.97 10.64
C VAL A 62 -11.06 4.66 11.38
N MET A 63 -10.26 4.69 12.45
CA MET A 63 -10.01 3.53 13.31
C MET A 63 -11.03 3.42 14.46
N SER A 64 -11.99 4.35 14.58
CA SER A 64 -12.99 4.39 15.65
C SER A 64 -14.16 3.43 15.43
N THR A 65 -14.26 2.84 14.24
CA THR A 65 -15.20 1.76 13.95
C THR A 65 -14.49 0.55 13.33
N LEU A 66 -15.12 -0.61 13.47
CA LEU A 66 -14.72 -1.82 12.76
C LEU A 66 -15.94 -2.64 12.39
N ARG A 67 -15.81 -3.46 11.36
CA ARG A 67 -16.75 -4.54 11.05
C ARG A 67 -16.15 -5.88 11.44
N VAL A 68 -16.83 -6.61 12.32
CA VAL A 68 -16.45 -7.97 12.75
C VAL A 68 -17.36 -9.02 12.12
N PHE A 69 -16.78 -10.16 11.73
CA PHE A 69 -17.48 -11.30 11.17
C PHE A 69 -17.50 -12.48 12.15
N THR A 70 -18.60 -12.63 12.88
CA THR A 70 -18.81 -13.76 13.81
C THR A 70 -19.47 -14.99 13.17
N SER A 71 -19.85 -14.87 11.89
CA SER A 71 -20.50 -15.92 11.10
C SER A 71 -19.85 -16.02 9.73
N GLY A 72 -19.82 -17.24 9.19
CA GLY A 72 -19.17 -17.52 7.91
C GLY A 72 -17.66 -17.60 8.04
N LYS A 73 -17.06 -18.63 7.46
CA LYS A 73 -15.59 -18.83 7.50
C LYS A 73 -14.84 -17.86 6.59
N LYS A 74 -15.53 -17.25 5.62
CA LYS A 74 -14.95 -16.33 4.63
C LYS A 74 -15.98 -15.26 4.31
N ASN A 75 -15.60 -13.99 4.46
CA ASN A 75 -16.45 -12.83 4.19
C ASN A 75 -15.67 -11.86 3.30
N CYS A 76 -16.27 -11.38 2.21
CA CYS A 76 -15.55 -10.65 1.17
C CYS A 76 -16.22 -9.32 0.83
N TYR A 77 -15.43 -8.25 0.80
CA TYR A 77 -15.78 -7.00 0.13
C TYR A 77 -15.59 -7.18 -1.37
N VAL A 78 -16.55 -6.70 -2.16
CA VAL A 78 -16.46 -6.70 -3.63
C VAL A 78 -16.57 -5.27 -4.13
N LEU A 79 -15.46 -4.75 -4.64
CA LEU A 79 -15.33 -3.37 -5.11
C LEU A 79 -15.25 -3.34 -6.63
N GLN A 80 -15.68 -2.24 -7.26
CA GLN A 80 -15.43 -2.05 -8.69
C GLN A 80 -13.93 -1.81 -8.89
N GLY A 81 -13.36 -2.50 -9.87
CA GLY A 81 -11.96 -2.41 -10.24
C GLY A 81 -11.79 -2.18 -11.74
N GLN A 82 -10.54 -2.22 -12.18
CA GLN A 82 -10.20 -2.10 -13.59
C GLN A 82 -9.16 -3.15 -13.94
N LYS A 83 -9.50 -4.00 -14.92
CA LYS A 83 -8.57 -5.03 -15.40
C LYS A 83 -7.28 -4.41 -15.92
N GLY A 84 -6.15 -4.97 -15.50
CA GLY A 84 -4.81 -4.51 -15.87
C GLY A 84 -4.32 -3.30 -15.07
N ALA A 85 -5.16 -2.69 -14.21
CA ALA A 85 -4.69 -1.63 -13.33
C ALA A 85 -3.69 -2.20 -12.31
N LYS A 86 -2.60 -1.47 -12.10
CA LYS A 86 -1.70 -1.71 -10.99
C LYS A 86 -2.29 -1.03 -9.76
N LEU A 87 -2.57 -1.82 -8.73
CA LEU A 87 -3.29 -1.38 -7.56
C LEU A 87 -2.43 -1.49 -6.33
N PHE A 88 -2.51 -0.47 -5.50
CA PHE A 88 -2.12 -0.46 -4.11
C PHE A 88 -3.37 -0.74 -3.26
N VAL A 89 -3.26 -1.67 -2.31
CA VAL A 89 -4.34 -2.01 -1.36
C VAL A 89 -3.78 -1.96 0.05
N ARG A 90 -4.45 -1.24 0.95
CA ARG A 90 -4.18 -1.28 2.40
C ARG A 90 -5.42 -1.77 3.15
N ALA A 91 -5.22 -2.76 4.02
CA ALA A 91 -6.23 -3.18 4.99
C ALA A 91 -5.72 -2.89 6.41
N SER A 92 -6.50 -2.15 7.19
CA SER A 92 -6.13 -1.71 8.54
C SER A 92 -7.02 -2.34 9.60
N PHE A 93 -6.41 -2.69 10.74
CA PHE A 93 -6.99 -3.51 11.80
C PHE A 93 -6.70 -2.87 13.16
N MET A 94 -7.72 -2.23 13.74
CA MET A 94 -7.69 -1.71 15.10
C MET A 94 -8.55 -2.59 16.01
N TYR A 95 -7.93 -3.47 16.82
CA TYR A 95 -8.70 -4.33 17.73
C TYR A 95 -9.32 -3.51 18.87
N GLY A 96 -8.52 -2.67 19.53
CA GLY A 96 -8.99 -1.75 20.57
C GLY A 96 -9.79 -2.39 21.71
N ASN A 97 -9.66 -3.71 21.89
CA ASN A 97 -10.47 -4.53 22.81
C ASN A 97 -11.98 -4.29 22.68
N TYR A 98 -12.49 -4.10 21.46
CA TYR A 98 -13.90 -3.74 21.21
C TYR A 98 -14.93 -4.73 21.82
N ASP A 99 -14.53 -5.98 22.07
CA ASP A 99 -15.37 -7.03 22.65
C ASP A 99 -15.11 -7.31 24.14
N GLY A 100 -14.16 -6.59 24.76
CA GLY A 100 -13.83 -6.71 26.17
C GLY A 100 -13.18 -8.03 26.58
N LYS A 101 -12.71 -8.85 25.62
CA LYS A 101 -12.12 -10.16 25.91
C LYS A 101 -10.62 -10.16 26.14
N SER A 102 -9.93 -9.07 25.78
CA SER A 102 -8.47 -8.97 25.84
C SER A 102 -7.77 -10.12 25.10
N SER A 103 -8.35 -10.56 23.99
CA SER A 103 -7.91 -11.72 23.22
C SER A 103 -7.91 -11.37 21.73
N PRO A 104 -6.89 -10.62 21.25
CA PRO A 104 -6.82 -10.18 19.86
C PRO A 104 -6.81 -11.38 18.91
N PRO A 105 -7.67 -11.42 17.88
CA PRO A 105 -7.75 -12.57 16.97
C PRO A 105 -6.63 -12.54 15.91
N SER A 106 -6.32 -13.71 15.36
CA SER A 106 -5.55 -13.85 14.13
C SER A 106 -6.39 -14.58 13.08
N PHE A 107 -6.21 -14.22 11.83
CA PHE A 107 -7.01 -14.71 10.70
C PHE A 107 -6.29 -14.39 9.39
N ASP A 108 -6.70 -15.02 8.29
CA ASP A 108 -6.07 -14.78 6.99
C ASP A 108 -6.85 -13.75 6.18
N ILE A 109 -6.15 -13.08 5.27
CA ILE A 109 -6.74 -12.23 4.22
C ILE A 109 -6.33 -12.72 2.84
N GLN A 110 -7.27 -12.59 1.91
CA GLN A 110 -7.10 -12.95 0.50
C GLN A 110 -7.51 -11.80 -0.41
N ILE A 111 -6.84 -11.69 -1.55
CA ILE A 111 -7.13 -10.72 -2.61
C ILE A 111 -7.43 -11.44 -3.92
N ASP A 112 -8.59 -11.17 -4.50
CA ASP A 112 -9.05 -11.79 -5.75
C ASP A 112 -8.96 -13.33 -5.73
N GLY A 113 -9.20 -13.93 -4.56
CA GLY A 113 -9.15 -15.37 -4.33
C GLY A 113 -7.76 -15.96 -4.06
N ASN A 114 -6.71 -15.14 -4.04
CA ASN A 114 -5.34 -15.55 -3.74
C ASN A 114 -4.97 -15.20 -2.30
N ASP A 115 -4.15 -16.04 -1.67
CA ASP A 115 -3.62 -15.75 -0.34
C ASP A 115 -2.77 -14.47 -0.36
N TRP A 116 -2.99 -13.62 0.64
CA TRP A 116 -2.23 -12.40 0.83
C TRP A 116 -1.40 -12.48 2.10
N ALA A 117 -2.03 -12.49 3.28
CA ALA A 117 -1.31 -12.46 4.55
C ALA A 117 -2.12 -13.09 5.68
N THR A 118 -1.43 -13.52 6.73
CA THR A 118 -2.04 -13.79 8.04
C THR A 118 -1.99 -12.52 8.86
N VAL A 119 -3.16 -12.00 9.22
CA VAL A 119 -3.32 -10.86 10.10
C VAL A 119 -3.04 -11.31 11.54
N VAL A 120 -2.06 -10.66 12.16
CA VAL A 120 -1.75 -10.83 13.59
C VAL A 120 -2.06 -9.53 14.29
N THR A 121 -3.17 -9.49 15.01
CA THR A 121 -3.58 -8.31 15.77
C THR A 121 -3.01 -8.33 17.18
N ASN A 122 -3.07 -7.21 17.88
CA ASN A 122 -2.47 -7.05 19.20
C ASN A 122 -3.40 -6.26 20.15
N MET A 123 -2.94 -6.11 21.39
CA MET A 123 -3.64 -5.35 22.44
C MET A 123 -3.32 -3.86 22.43
N ASP A 124 -2.55 -3.37 21.45
CA ASP A 124 -2.28 -1.94 21.33
C ASP A 124 -3.61 -1.20 21.08
N THR A 125 -3.81 -0.15 21.85
CA THR A 125 -5.00 0.72 21.79
C THR A 125 -4.68 2.11 21.26
N THR A 126 -3.40 2.37 20.99
CA THR A 126 -2.90 3.61 20.40
C THR A 126 -2.65 3.44 18.91
N ASN A 127 -2.13 2.27 18.52
CA ASN A 127 -1.69 1.98 17.17
C ASN A 127 -2.50 0.85 16.55
N TYR A 128 -2.60 0.84 15.23
CA TYR A 128 -3.25 -0.22 14.46
C TYR A 128 -2.23 -1.03 13.66
N VAL A 129 -2.62 -2.26 13.30
CA VAL A 129 -1.87 -3.11 12.37
C VAL A 129 -2.44 -2.90 10.97
N TYR A 130 -1.60 -2.84 9.96
CA TYR A 130 -2.05 -2.70 8.57
C TYR A 130 -1.21 -3.56 7.64
N TYR A 131 -1.81 -4.03 6.56
CA TYR A 131 -1.11 -4.80 5.52
C TYR A 131 -1.24 -4.05 4.21
N GLU A 132 -0.15 -3.96 3.46
CA GLU A 132 -0.12 -3.33 2.14
C GLU A 132 0.27 -4.33 1.06
N LEU A 133 -0.43 -4.25 -0.06
CA LEU A 133 -0.18 -5.08 -1.23
C LEU A 133 -0.17 -4.23 -2.48
N THR A 134 0.80 -4.49 -3.35
CA THR A 134 0.79 -4.02 -4.72
C THR A 134 0.61 -5.20 -5.67
N TYR A 135 -0.42 -5.15 -6.53
CA TYR A 135 -0.69 -6.21 -7.49
C TYR A 135 -1.33 -5.68 -8.78
N THR A 136 -1.40 -6.53 -9.81
CA THR A 136 -2.09 -6.18 -11.06
C THR A 136 -3.47 -6.85 -11.09
N SER A 137 -4.55 -6.07 -11.18
CA SER A 137 -5.89 -6.62 -11.20
C SER A 137 -6.15 -7.43 -12.48
N LYS A 138 -6.74 -8.62 -12.32
CA LYS A 138 -7.06 -9.52 -13.45
C LYS A 138 -8.49 -9.36 -13.98
N GLY A 139 -9.34 -8.63 -13.25
CA GLY A 139 -10.76 -8.45 -13.55
C GLY A 139 -11.22 -7.02 -13.34
N ASN A 140 -12.52 -6.77 -13.53
CA ASN A 140 -13.13 -5.46 -13.28
C ASN A 140 -13.71 -5.34 -11.86
N SER A 141 -13.33 -6.26 -10.97
CA SER A 141 -13.73 -6.27 -9.58
C SER A 141 -12.53 -6.61 -8.73
N ILE A 142 -12.51 -6.06 -7.52
CA ILE A 142 -11.51 -6.34 -6.49
C ILE A 142 -12.25 -7.03 -5.35
N SER A 143 -11.78 -8.20 -4.93
CA SER A 143 -12.35 -8.97 -3.84
C SER A 143 -11.35 -9.09 -2.69
N LEU A 144 -11.56 -8.35 -1.60
CA LEU A 144 -10.82 -8.56 -0.35
C LEU A 144 -11.64 -9.48 0.56
N CYS A 145 -11.10 -10.65 0.89
CA CYS A 145 -11.75 -11.61 1.78
C CYS A 145 -11.01 -11.74 3.10
N LEU A 146 -11.76 -11.73 4.20
CA LEU A 146 -11.29 -12.11 5.52
C LEU A 146 -11.69 -13.57 5.81
N VAL A 147 -10.72 -14.39 6.21
CA VAL A 147 -10.86 -15.84 6.36
C VAL A 147 -10.57 -16.25 7.80
N GLN A 148 -11.58 -16.81 8.46
CA GLN A 148 -11.43 -17.36 9.79
C GLN A 148 -10.62 -18.66 9.74
N THR A 149 -9.47 -18.66 10.41
CA THR A 149 -8.57 -19.82 10.49
C THR A 149 -8.85 -20.69 11.71
N ASN A 150 -9.22 -20.08 12.84
CA ASN A 150 -9.49 -20.77 14.09
C ASN A 150 -10.90 -20.46 14.61
N SER A 151 -11.52 -21.46 15.25
CA SER A 151 -12.78 -21.26 15.98
C SER A 151 -12.61 -20.19 17.06
N ASN A 152 -13.62 -19.33 17.22
CA ASN A 152 -13.64 -18.22 18.19
C ASN A 152 -12.61 -17.10 17.96
N GLN A 153 -11.81 -17.15 16.90
CA GLN A 153 -11.04 -16.01 16.41
C GLN A 153 -11.82 -15.38 15.26
N TYR A 154 -12.44 -14.23 15.51
CA TYR A 154 -13.35 -13.60 14.55
C TYR A 154 -12.60 -12.57 13.71
N PRO A 155 -12.57 -12.72 12.38
CA PRO A 155 -11.99 -11.71 11.51
C PRO A 155 -12.72 -10.38 11.64
N PHE A 156 -11.98 -9.29 11.55
CA PHE A 156 -12.52 -7.94 11.54
C PHE A 156 -11.67 -7.03 10.65
N ILE A 157 -12.18 -5.87 10.28
CA ILE A 157 -11.43 -4.84 9.54
C ILE A 157 -11.94 -3.46 9.96
N SER A 158 -11.03 -2.48 10.05
CA SER A 158 -11.33 -1.10 10.41
C SER A 158 -11.34 -0.18 9.19
N ALA A 159 -10.38 -0.37 8.27
CA ALA A 159 -10.37 0.37 7.01
C ALA A 159 -9.88 -0.46 5.83
N LEU A 160 -10.40 -0.13 4.65
CA LEU A 160 -9.93 -0.64 3.37
C LEU A 160 -9.69 0.51 2.39
N GLU A 161 -8.44 0.64 1.96
CA GLU A 161 -8.00 1.64 1.00
C GLU A 161 -7.52 0.95 -0.28
N VAL A 162 -7.92 1.47 -1.44
CA VAL A 162 -7.44 1.04 -2.74
C VAL A 162 -7.06 2.28 -3.55
N ARG A 163 -5.89 2.23 -4.22
CA ARG A 163 -5.42 3.26 -5.14
C ARG A 163 -4.90 2.64 -6.42
N THR A 164 -5.13 3.32 -7.53
CA THR A 164 -4.42 3.04 -8.78
C THR A 164 -3.03 3.65 -8.72
N LEU A 165 -2.03 2.86 -9.08
CA LEU A 165 -0.65 3.29 -9.22
C LEU A 165 -0.34 3.59 -10.69
N GLY A 166 0.76 4.32 -10.93
CA GLY A 166 1.28 4.50 -12.29
C GLY A 166 1.57 3.15 -12.95
N SER A 167 1.23 3.00 -14.23
CA SER A 167 1.35 1.71 -14.95
C SER A 167 2.77 1.14 -14.97
N ASN A 168 3.77 2.02 -14.91
CA ASN A 168 5.19 1.67 -14.97
C ASN A 168 5.83 1.50 -13.57
N MET A 169 5.10 1.82 -12.49
CA MET A 169 5.59 1.59 -11.13
C MET A 169 5.75 0.08 -10.90
N TYR A 170 6.76 -0.32 -10.14
CA TYR A 170 7.08 -1.69 -9.76
C TYR A 170 7.08 -2.66 -10.96
N GLN A 171 7.74 -2.30 -12.06
CA GLN A 171 7.62 -3.02 -13.35
C GLN A 171 8.19 -4.45 -13.36
N TYR A 172 8.97 -4.84 -12.36
CA TYR A 172 9.69 -6.12 -12.35
C TYR A 172 8.84 -7.34 -11.96
N PHE A 173 7.68 -7.15 -11.31
CA PHE A 173 6.78 -8.26 -10.98
C PHE A 173 5.72 -8.50 -12.05
N SER A 174 5.36 -9.77 -12.27
CA SER A 174 4.36 -10.16 -13.27
C SER A 174 2.92 -10.07 -12.74
N ALA A 175 1.94 -10.11 -13.64
CA ALA A 175 0.52 -10.13 -13.23
C ALA A 175 0.11 -11.39 -12.43
N ASN A 176 0.96 -12.42 -12.36
CA ASN A 176 0.76 -13.60 -11.50
C ASN A 176 1.47 -13.48 -10.16
N GLN A 177 1.94 -12.29 -9.82
CA GLN A 177 2.62 -12.00 -8.58
C GLN A 177 2.00 -10.79 -7.92
N ALA A 178 2.30 -10.64 -6.63
CA ALA A 178 2.07 -9.41 -5.91
C ALA A 178 3.21 -9.13 -4.94
N LEU A 179 3.30 -7.86 -4.56
CA LEU A 179 4.29 -7.35 -3.64
C LEU A 179 3.60 -7.09 -2.31
N ASN A 180 3.84 -7.95 -1.32
CA ASN A 180 3.46 -7.72 0.06
C ASN A 180 4.51 -6.80 0.68
N LEU A 181 4.10 -5.64 1.19
CA LEU A 181 5.05 -4.73 1.81
C LEU A 181 5.55 -5.32 3.13
N ALA A 182 6.87 -5.49 3.25
CA ALA A 182 7.52 -5.77 4.51
C ALA A 182 7.88 -4.46 5.24
N GLY A 183 8.39 -3.46 4.52
CA GLY A 183 8.74 -2.15 5.10
C GLY A 183 8.95 -1.07 4.04
N ARG A 184 8.62 0.18 4.39
CA ARG A 184 8.89 1.38 3.58
C ARG A 184 9.39 2.48 4.49
N HIS A 185 10.64 2.87 4.31
CA HIS A 185 11.35 3.70 5.29
C HIS A 185 12.05 4.90 4.67
N ALA A 186 12.01 6.00 5.42
CA ALA A 186 12.80 7.20 5.20
C ALA A 186 13.85 7.31 6.32
N PHE A 187 15.12 7.18 5.96
CA PHE A 187 16.23 7.25 6.91
C PHE A 187 16.40 8.68 7.41
N GLY A 188 16.46 8.84 8.74
CA GLY A 188 16.64 10.14 9.37
C GLY A 188 15.40 11.03 9.39
N ALA A 189 14.25 10.57 8.89
CA ALA A 189 12.99 11.28 9.07
C ALA A 189 12.54 11.22 10.54
N SER A 190 11.86 12.26 11.02
CA SER A 190 11.34 12.34 12.40
C SER A 190 9.89 11.87 12.54
N THR A 191 9.15 11.85 11.43
CA THR A 191 7.71 11.54 11.38
C THR A 191 7.40 10.75 10.11
N THR A 192 6.27 10.03 10.13
CA THR A 192 5.76 9.36 8.93
C THR A 192 5.46 10.38 7.83
N ILE A 193 5.89 10.08 6.61
CA ILE A 193 5.62 10.89 5.43
C ILE A 193 4.58 10.16 4.58
N VAL A 194 3.53 10.88 4.16
CA VAL A 194 2.47 10.35 3.30
C VAL A 194 2.62 10.95 1.91
N ASP A 195 2.68 10.12 0.88
CA ASP A 195 2.84 10.59 -0.50
C ASP A 195 1.51 10.71 -1.28
N SER A 196 1.62 11.05 -2.57
CA SER A 196 0.48 11.23 -3.47
C SER A 196 -0.32 9.94 -3.74
N TYR A 197 0.25 8.77 -3.47
CA TYR A 197 -0.38 7.46 -3.62
C TYR A 197 -0.87 6.90 -2.28
N ASP A 198 -0.93 7.73 -1.24
CA ASP A 198 -1.24 7.32 0.14
C ASP A 198 -0.24 6.36 0.77
N ARG A 199 0.94 6.15 0.17
CA ARG A 199 1.97 5.28 0.77
C ARG A 199 2.55 5.95 2.02
N LEU A 200 2.70 5.15 3.07
CA LEU A 200 3.29 5.58 4.33
C LEU A 200 4.78 5.26 4.31
N TRP A 201 5.61 6.28 4.46
CA TRP A 201 7.05 6.18 4.61
C TRP A 201 7.39 6.38 6.08
N GLY A 202 7.70 5.28 6.76
CA GLY A 202 8.00 5.28 8.19
C GLY A 202 9.37 5.90 8.46
N PRO A 203 9.51 6.73 9.50
CA PRO A 203 10.82 7.18 9.94
C PRO A 203 11.65 5.98 10.41
N THR A 204 12.92 5.95 10.06
CA THR A 204 13.85 4.93 10.57
C THR A 204 15.24 5.50 10.80
N ILE A 205 16.00 4.81 11.64
CA ILE A 205 17.43 5.03 11.82
C ILE A 205 18.14 3.68 11.76
N LEU A 206 19.36 3.65 11.26
CA LEU A 206 20.23 2.50 11.49
C LEU A 206 20.66 2.53 12.96
N THR A 207 20.41 1.43 13.66
CA THR A 207 20.78 1.27 15.08
C THR A 207 22.30 1.09 15.20
N GLY A 208 22.90 1.31 16.38
CA GLY A 208 24.35 1.14 16.59
C GLY A 208 25.18 2.42 16.52
N SER A 209 26.31 2.45 17.24
CA SER A 209 27.15 3.64 17.42
C SER A 209 27.98 4.02 16.19
N GLN A 210 28.17 3.08 15.27
CA GLN A 210 28.88 3.27 14.00
C GLN A 210 28.06 4.01 12.94
N TYR A 211 26.75 4.22 13.18
CA TYR A 211 25.86 4.92 12.26
C TYR A 211 25.36 6.23 12.83
N THR A 212 25.08 7.15 11.93
CA THR A 212 24.51 8.45 12.24
C THR A 212 23.55 8.89 11.13
N THR A 213 22.74 9.89 11.43
CA THR A 213 21.88 10.57 10.46
C THR A 213 22.55 11.84 9.99
N VAL A 214 22.42 12.15 8.70
CA VAL A 214 22.81 13.43 8.11
C VAL A 214 21.59 14.10 7.49
N THR A 215 21.45 15.40 7.75
CA THR A 215 20.37 16.24 7.21
C THR A 215 20.81 16.85 5.89
N GLY A 216 19.95 16.79 4.87
CA GLY A 216 20.20 17.43 3.59
C GLY A 216 19.87 18.92 3.58
N ASP A 217 20.63 19.69 2.81
CA ASP A 217 20.46 21.13 2.61
C ASP A 217 19.69 21.51 1.33
N ALA A 218 19.38 20.52 0.48
CA ALA A 218 18.59 20.72 -0.73
C ALA A 218 17.19 21.24 -0.39
N LEU A 219 16.77 22.32 -1.06
CA LEU A 219 15.43 22.91 -0.90
C LEU A 219 14.35 22.11 -1.62
N LEU A 220 14.71 21.52 -2.76
CA LEU A 220 13.84 20.71 -3.60
C LEU A 220 14.65 19.54 -4.14
N ILE A 221 14.01 18.37 -4.20
CA ILE A 221 14.60 17.15 -4.78
C ILE A 221 13.74 16.74 -5.96
N ASP A 222 14.31 16.70 -7.16
CA ASP A 222 13.64 16.24 -8.37
C ASP A 222 13.47 14.71 -8.35
N THR A 223 12.24 14.27 -8.07
CA THR A 223 11.84 12.85 -8.04
C THR A 223 11.26 12.38 -9.37
N THR A 224 11.09 13.26 -10.36
CA THR A 224 10.38 12.96 -11.61
C THR A 224 11.10 11.96 -12.51
N LYS A 225 12.42 11.78 -12.29
CA LYS A 225 13.25 10.82 -13.02
C LYS A 225 13.10 9.38 -12.51
N VAL A 226 12.49 9.19 -11.35
CA VAL A 226 12.34 7.88 -10.70
C VAL A 226 10.88 7.44 -10.80
N VAL A 227 10.66 6.29 -11.44
CA VAL A 227 9.31 5.80 -11.77
C VAL A 227 8.44 5.53 -10.54
N GLU A 228 9.05 5.11 -9.42
CA GLU A 228 8.34 4.84 -8.17
C GLU A 228 7.92 6.12 -7.42
N ASN A 229 8.36 7.29 -7.88
CA ASN A 229 8.03 8.61 -7.36
C ASN A 229 8.02 8.68 -5.81
N PRO A 230 9.16 8.40 -5.14
CA PRO A 230 9.26 8.60 -3.69
C PRO A 230 9.00 10.07 -3.33
N PRO A 231 8.44 10.38 -2.14
CA PRO A 231 8.24 11.76 -1.73
C PRO A 231 9.57 12.43 -1.39
N GLN A 232 9.70 13.73 -1.69
CA GLN A 232 10.93 14.51 -1.39
C GLN A 232 11.34 14.41 0.08
N GLY A 233 10.37 14.45 1.00
CA GLY A 233 10.64 14.32 2.44
C GLY A 233 11.33 13.01 2.82
N ALA A 234 11.14 11.92 2.06
CA ALA A 234 11.84 10.66 2.31
C ALA A 234 13.30 10.68 1.84
N LEU A 235 13.64 11.65 0.98
CA LEU A 235 14.97 11.81 0.41
C LEU A 235 15.78 12.92 1.08
N GLN A 236 15.12 13.76 1.90
CA GLN A 236 15.74 14.92 2.55
C GLN A 236 16.92 14.56 3.45
N ASN A 237 16.80 13.45 4.19
CA ASN A 237 17.81 12.99 5.13
C ASN A 237 18.39 11.66 4.67
N ALA A 238 19.53 11.28 5.25
CA ALA A 238 20.14 9.99 4.98
C ALA A 238 20.75 9.37 6.23
N ALA A 239 20.86 8.05 6.24
CA ALA A 239 21.74 7.33 7.13
C ALA A 239 23.15 7.23 6.52
N THR A 240 24.17 7.34 7.37
CA THR A 240 25.58 7.19 7.00
C THR A 240 26.38 6.66 8.20
N THR A 241 27.69 6.51 8.04
CA THR A 241 28.59 6.09 9.11
C THR A 241 29.02 7.26 9.99
N SER A 242 29.18 7.03 11.29
CA SER A 242 29.70 8.02 12.26
C SER A 242 31.16 8.39 11.98
N SER A 243 31.92 7.51 11.31
CA SER A 243 33.29 7.80 10.85
C SER A 243 33.25 8.38 9.43
N SER A 244 33.89 9.53 9.24
CA SER A 244 34.01 10.18 7.92
C SER A 244 34.94 9.45 6.96
N THR A 245 35.73 8.48 7.43
CA THR A 245 36.66 7.70 6.61
C THR A 245 36.21 6.25 6.41
N ALA A 246 35.03 5.88 6.91
CA ALA A 246 34.52 4.54 6.73
C ALA A 246 34.35 4.22 5.24
N LYS A 247 34.73 3.01 4.84
CA LYS A 247 34.65 2.55 3.46
C LYS A 247 33.42 1.68 3.19
N SER A 248 32.67 1.31 4.22
CA SER A 248 31.47 0.50 4.07
C SER A 248 30.43 0.81 5.13
N MET A 249 29.18 0.48 4.81
CA MET A 249 28.03 0.48 5.71
C MET A 249 27.25 -0.82 5.47
N LYS A 250 26.96 -1.58 6.52
CA LYS A 250 26.30 -2.88 6.44
C LYS A 250 25.19 -3.02 7.49
N TRP A 251 24.01 -3.48 7.08
CA TRP A 251 22.90 -3.73 7.99
C TRP A 251 22.06 -4.92 7.51
N ALA A 252 21.34 -5.55 8.44
CA ALA A 252 20.47 -6.69 8.19
C ALA A 252 19.00 -6.27 7.99
N LEU A 253 18.29 -7.03 7.16
CA LEU A 253 16.87 -6.90 6.86
C LEU A 253 16.00 -7.53 7.97
N THR A 254 16.25 -7.17 9.22
CA THR A 254 15.68 -7.90 10.39
C THR A 254 14.16 -7.89 10.53
N GLY A 255 13.45 -7.08 9.75
CA GLY A 255 11.99 -7.11 9.69
C GLY A 255 11.40 -8.14 8.70
N LEU A 256 12.23 -8.90 7.97
CA LEU A 256 11.78 -10.06 7.20
C LEU A 256 11.62 -11.29 8.11
N ASP A 257 10.94 -12.32 7.61
CA ASP A 257 10.89 -13.63 8.27
C ASP A 257 12.26 -14.31 8.25
N THR A 258 12.50 -15.20 9.22
CA THR A 258 13.71 -16.05 9.27
C THR A 258 13.75 -17.05 8.11
N VAL A 259 12.60 -17.40 7.56
CA VAL A 259 12.50 -18.22 6.35
C VAL A 259 12.74 -17.32 5.14
N ALA A 260 13.76 -17.65 4.36
CA ALA A 260 14.12 -16.85 3.21
C ALA A 260 13.02 -16.91 2.13
N THR A 261 12.60 -15.75 1.63
CA THR A 261 11.52 -15.62 0.65
C THR A 261 11.94 -14.74 -0.53
N PRO A 262 11.36 -14.95 -1.72
CA PRO A 262 11.58 -14.07 -2.86
C PRO A 262 11.29 -12.61 -2.47
N THR A 263 12.26 -11.74 -2.68
CA THR A 263 12.24 -10.36 -2.17
C THR A 263 12.52 -9.38 -3.30
N TYR A 264 11.87 -8.22 -3.24
CA TYR A 264 12.08 -7.09 -4.13
C TYR A 264 12.41 -5.85 -3.30
N LEU A 265 13.53 -5.18 -3.61
CA LEU A 265 14.00 -3.98 -2.93
C LEU A 265 14.02 -2.78 -3.88
N ASN A 266 13.60 -1.62 -3.39
CA ASN A 266 13.89 -0.33 -4.01
C ASN A 266 14.73 0.50 -3.04
N LEU A 267 15.95 0.86 -3.42
CA LEU A 267 16.83 1.72 -2.63
C LEU A 267 16.93 3.09 -3.31
N TYR A 268 16.88 4.14 -2.52
CA TYR A 268 16.88 5.52 -3.02
C TYR A 268 18.03 6.32 -2.43
N PHE A 269 18.74 7.03 -3.31
CA PHE A 269 19.96 7.77 -3.02
C PHE A 269 19.85 9.20 -3.55
N SER A 270 20.06 10.17 -2.67
CA SER A 270 20.16 11.58 -2.98
C SER A 270 21.26 12.18 -2.13
N GLU A 271 22.15 12.96 -2.74
CA GLU A 271 23.22 13.61 -2.00
C GLU A 271 22.65 14.70 -1.10
N VAL A 272 23.15 14.75 0.14
CA VAL A 272 22.61 15.62 1.18
C VAL A 272 23.19 17.03 1.14
N THR A 273 24.29 17.25 0.41
CA THR A 273 24.88 18.58 0.22
C THR A 273 25.58 18.67 -1.13
N GLN A 274 25.76 19.88 -1.64
CA GLN A 274 26.49 20.07 -2.88
C GLN A 274 28.00 19.81 -2.66
N LEU A 275 28.51 18.72 -3.25
CA LEU A 275 29.91 18.35 -3.15
C LEU A 275 30.81 19.27 -4.00
N ASP A 276 32.03 19.53 -3.53
CA ASP A 276 33.08 20.12 -4.38
C ASP A 276 33.53 19.07 -5.41
N PRO A 277 33.30 19.27 -6.72
CA PRO A 277 33.56 18.27 -7.74
C PRO A 277 35.06 17.96 -7.93
N THR A 278 35.96 18.73 -7.31
CA THR A 278 37.41 18.57 -7.42
C THR A 278 38.04 17.84 -6.24
N THR A 279 37.44 17.89 -5.05
CA THR A 279 37.98 17.27 -3.83
C THR A 279 37.10 16.17 -3.27
N ASP A 280 35.79 16.26 -3.50
CA ASP A 280 34.80 15.43 -2.85
C ASP A 280 34.14 14.49 -3.85
N LYS A 281 34.11 13.21 -3.49
CA LYS A 281 33.41 12.20 -4.27
C LYS A 281 32.77 11.22 -3.31
N ARG A 282 31.47 10.99 -3.53
CA ARG A 282 30.75 9.88 -2.92
C ARG A 282 30.33 8.91 -4.01
N ALA A 283 30.93 7.73 -4.00
CA ALA A 283 30.53 6.65 -4.89
C ALA A 283 30.67 5.30 -4.19
N PHE A 284 29.70 4.41 -4.39
CA PHE A 284 29.68 3.10 -3.74
C PHE A 284 28.90 2.07 -4.56
N THR A 285 29.25 0.81 -4.38
CA THR A 285 28.51 -0.35 -4.91
C THR A 285 27.62 -0.95 -3.85
N VAL A 286 26.54 -1.61 -4.27
CA VAL A 286 25.53 -2.22 -3.41
C VAL A 286 25.64 -3.73 -3.49
N TYR A 287 25.70 -4.38 -2.33
CA TYR A 287 25.66 -5.83 -2.21
C TYR A 287 24.45 -6.26 -1.40
N VAL A 288 23.86 -7.41 -1.77
CA VAL A 288 22.96 -8.17 -0.91
C VAL A 288 23.59 -9.53 -0.69
N ASP A 289 23.81 -9.89 0.58
CA ASP A 289 24.48 -11.15 0.98
C ASP A 289 25.78 -11.39 0.19
N ASP A 290 26.64 -10.37 0.15
CA ASP A 290 27.94 -10.35 -0.55
C ASP A 290 27.88 -10.50 -2.08
N HIS A 291 26.68 -10.46 -2.69
CA HIS A 291 26.52 -10.46 -4.14
C HIS A 291 26.31 -9.03 -4.65
N LEU A 292 27.08 -8.61 -5.66
CA LEU A 292 26.97 -7.28 -6.27
C LEU A 292 25.62 -7.13 -6.98
N MET A 293 24.90 -6.05 -6.69
CA MET A 293 23.53 -5.81 -7.16
C MET A 293 23.43 -4.69 -8.19
N ASP A 294 24.29 -3.68 -8.12
CA ASP A 294 24.35 -2.64 -9.14
C ASP A 294 25.21 -3.08 -10.34
N SER A 295 24.84 -2.61 -11.53
CA SER A 295 25.59 -2.85 -12.77
C SER A 295 26.32 -1.59 -13.26
N THR A 296 26.31 -0.54 -12.45
CA THR A 296 26.83 0.78 -12.80
C THR A 296 28.35 0.77 -12.77
N THR A 297 28.98 1.07 -13.90
CA THR A 297 30.44 1.21 -13.94
C THR A 297 30.85 2.40 -13.09
N GLY A 298 31.61 2.16 -12.02
CA GLY A 298 32.00 3.18 -11.05
C GLY A 298 31.05 3.33 -9.85
N GLY A 299 30.08 2.44 -9.71
CA GLY A 299 29.12 2.44 -8.60
C GLY A 299 28.05 3.53 -8.71
N ILE A 300 27.16 3.55 -7.71
CA ILE A 300 26.14 4.58 -7.52
C ILE A 300 26.80 5.85 -7.01
N SER A 301 26.44 6.99 -7.61
CA SER A 301 26.92 8.32 -7.23
C SER A 301 25.70 9.20 -6.97
N PRO A 302 25.25 9.32 -5.70
CA PRO A 302 24.03 10.04 -5.37
C PRO A 302 24.05 11.46 -5.95
N PRO A 303 23.00 11.88 -6.69
CA PRO A 303 22.94 13.23 -7.23
C PRO A 303 22.41 14.22 -6.18
N TYR A 304 22.91 15.46 -6.20
CA TYR A 304 22.35 16.57 -5.42
C TYR A 304 21.08 17.12 -6.10
N GLU A 305 20.07 17.50 -5.32
CA GLU A 305 18.75 18.00 -5.79
C GLU A 305 17.99 17.05 -6.73
N SER A 306 18.37 15.78 -6.77
CA SER A 306 17.75 14.74 -7.60
C SER A 306 17.90 13.40 -6.88
N VAL A 307 17.32 12.34 -7.42
CA VAL A 307 17.45 10.98 -6.87
C VAL A 307 17.93 9.98 -7.91
N GLU A 308 18.78 9.06 -7.46
CA GLU A 308 19.10 7.81 -8.13
C GLU A 308 18.44 6.66 -7.37
N ALA A 309 17.84 5.70 -8.09
CA ALA A 309 17.17 4.56 -7.50
C ALA A 309 17.78 3.25 -8.02
N LEU A 310 17.99 2.30 -7.13
CA LEU A 310 18.39 0.93 -7.46
C LEU A 310 17.22 -0.03 -7.15
N TYR A 311 16.81 -0.78 -8.16
CA TYR A 311 15.75 -1.78 -8.05
C TYR A 311 16.35 -3.18 -8.10
N ILE A 312 16.22 -3.94 -7.01
CA ILE A 312 16.81 -5.27 -6.86
C ILE A 312 15.70 -6.31 -6.82
N TYR A 313 15.47 -6.98 -7.94
CA TYR A 313 14.45 -8.03 -8.07
C TYR A 313 15.08 -9.41 -8.31
N GLY A 314 14.42 -10.46 -7.84
CA GLY A 314 14.83 -11.85 -8.07
C GLY A 314 15.81 -12.40 -7.03
N ILE A 315 16.01 -11.70 -5.91
CA ILE A 315 16.76 -12.19 -4.76
C ILE A 315 15.86 -13.03 -3.84
N VAL A 316 16.47 -13.86 -3.01
CA VAL A 316 15.81 -14.56 -1.90
C VAL A 316 16.46 -14.05 -0.62
N ALA A 317 15.66 -13.46 0.27
CA ALA A 317 16.17 -12.80 1.48
C ALA A 317 15.40 -13.24 2.71
N SER A 318 16.06 -13.17 3.87
CA SER A 318 15.51 -13.46 5.20
C SER A 318 15.84 -12.34 6.18
N SER A 319 15.42 -12.48 7.43
CA SER A 319 15.81 -11.59 8.53
C SER A 319 17.33 -11.41 8.68
N ASN A 320 18.11 -12.42 8.25
CA ASN A 320 19.56 -12.44 8.35
C ASN A 320 20.25 -11.94 7.08
N SER A 321 19.48 -11.65 6.02
CA SER A 321 20.07 -11.10 4.81
C SER A 321 20.53 -9.68 5.04
N THR A 322 21.66 -9.31 4.45
CA THR A 322 22.33 -8.04 4.69
C THR A 322 22.43 -7.21 3.42
N ILE A 323 22.31 -5.90 3.57
CA ILE A 323 22.68 -4.92 2.55
C ILE A 323 24.02 -4.31 2.97
N THR A 324 24.96 -4.28 2.03
CA THR A 324 26.25 -3.61 2.20
C THR A 324 26.42 -2.55 1.12
N LEU A 325 26.68 -1.31 1.54
CA LEU A 325 27.16 -0.24 0.66
C LEU A 325 28.68 -0.16 0.81
N GLN A 326 29.41 -0.41 -0.26
CA GLN A 326 30.87 -0.44 -0.28
C GLN A 326 31.40 0.71 -1.14
N SER A 327 32.18 1.62 -0.54
CA SER A 327 32.79 2.73 -1.24
C SER A 327 33.68 2.25 -2.38
N THR A 328 33.66 2.95 -3.52
CA THR A 328 34.65 2.76 -4.58
C THR A 328 36.02 3.25 -4.11
N ASN A 329 37.08 2.80 -4.81
CA ASN A 329 38.46 3.14 -4.46
C ASN A 329 38.74 4.65 -4.47
N ASP A 330 38.03 5.40 -5.30
CA ASP A 330 38.16 6.86 -5.47
C ASP A 330 37.12 7.67 -4.69
N SER A 331 36.26 7.03 -3.90
CA SER A 331 35.34 7.73 -3.00
C SER A 331 36.10 8.32 -1.80
N THR A 332 35.94 9.62 -1.58
CA THR A 332 36.49 10.34 -0.42
C THR A 332 35.51 10.43 0.74
N LEU A 333 34.22 10.20 0.48
CA LEU A 333 33.14 10.25 1.46
C LEU A 333 32.54 8.86 1.72
N PRO A 334 31.96 8.62 2.92
CA PRO A 334 31.31 7.34 3.25
C PRO A 334 30.03 7.12 2.44
N PRO A 335 29.48 5.90 2.36
CA PRO A 335 28.21 5.66 1.70
C PRO A 335 27.03 6.31 2.46
N ILE A 336 25.93 6.57 1.74
CA ILE A 336 24.67 7.09 2.30
C ILE A 336 23.47 6.32 1.75
N ILE A 337 22.35 6.31 2.49
CA ILE A 337 21.05 5.82 2.00
C ILE A 337 19.94 6.72 2.54
N ASN A 338 19.01 7.15 1.68
CA ASN A 338 17.96 8.07 2.05
C ASN A 338 16.64 7.35 2.33
N ALA A 339 16.27 6.38 1.48
CA ALA A 339 15.04 5.62 1.66
C ALA A 339 15.15 4.20 1.11
N ILE A 340 14.27 3.31 1.61
CA ILE A 340 14.16 1.93 1.14
C ILE A 340 12.71 1.46 1.14
N GLU A 341 12.33 0.67 0.13
CA GLU A 341 11.15 -0.18 0.15
C GLU A 341 11.58 -1.65 0.08
N VAL A 342 10.94 -2.48 0.90
CA VAL A 342 11.19 -3.91 1.02
C VAL A 342 9.87 -4.64 0.83
N PHE A 343 9.82 -5.52 -0.17
CA PHE A 343 8.64 -6.32 -0.49
C PHE A 343 8.95 -7.82 -0.48
N GLN A 344 8.07 -8.62 0.13
CA GLN A 344 8.00 -10.05 -0.13
C GLN A 344 7.17 -10.30 -1.39
N VAL A 345 7.68 -11.10 -2.31
CA VAL A 345 7.01 -11.42 -3.58
C VAL A 345 6.15 -12.67 -3.40
N ILE A 346 4.83 -12.48 -3.50
CA ILE A 346 3.85 -13.56 -3.47
C ILE A 346 3.61 -14.05 -4.89
N ASN A 347 3.69 -15.36 -5.11
CA ASN A 347 3.27 -15.98 -6.38
C ASN A 347 1.82 -16.45 -6.27
N TYR A 348 0.95 -15.95 -7.14
CA TYR A 348 -0.42 -16.41 -7.23
C TYR A 348 -0.48 -17.73 -8.01
N THR A 349 -0.97 -18.77 -7.36
CA THR A 349 -1.32 -20.02 -8.03
C THR A 349 -2.59 -19.81 -8.86
N GLY A 350 -2.69 -20.46 -10.01
CA GLY A 350 -3.73 -20.19 -11.02
C GLY A 350 -5.15 -20.18 -10.45
N TYR A 351 -5.87 -19.10 -10.75
CA TYR A 351 -7.29 -18.84 -10.45
C TYR A 351 -8.16 -20.12 -10.54
N SER A 352 -8.72 -20.57 -9.43
CA SER A 352 -9.94 -21.40 -9.48
C SER A 352 -11.12 -20.44 -9.46
N VAL A 353 -11.74 -20.22 -10.63
CA VAL A 353 -13.03 -19.54 -10.69
C VAL A 353 -14.01 -20.41 -9.91
N ALA A 354 -14.45 -19.96 -8.75
CA ALA A 354 -15.57 -20.56 -8.06
C ALA A 354 -16.79 -20.48 -8.99
N SER A 355 -17.08 -21.59 -9.66
CA SER A 355 -18.32 -21.75 -10.41
C SER A 355 -19.48 -21.57 -9.42
N SER A 356 -20.30 -20.55 -9.65
CA SER A 356 -21.57 -20.38 -8.95
C SER A 356 -22.36 -21.69 -9.01
N PRO A 357 -23.05 -22.12 -7.93
CA PRO A 357 -23.82 -23.35 -7.93
C PRO A 357 -25.02 -23.18 -8.87
N SER A 358 -24.88 -23.62 -10.11
CA SER A 358 -26.02 -23.81 -11.01
C SER A 358 -26.90 -24.90 -10.40
N GLY A 359 -28.07 -24.48 -9.93
CA GLY A 359 -29.07 -25.35 -9.33
C GLY A 359 -29.31 -26.60 -10.17
N GLY A 360 -29.30 -27.75 -9.49
CA GLY A 360 -29.68 -29.02 -10.08
C GLY A 360 -31.10 -28.96 -10.63
N ARG A 361 -31.23 -29.21 -11.93
CA ARG A 361 -32.42 -29.84 -12.50
C ARG A 361 -31.98 -31.17 -13.09
N ASN A 362 -32.28 -32.23 -12.35
CA ASN A 362 -32.35 -33.58 -12.87
C ASN A 362 -33.51 -33.62 -13.88
N THR A 363 -33.20 -33.86 -15.15
CA THR A 363 -34.11 -34.56 -16.06
C THR A 363 -33.30 -35.46 -16.98
N PRO A 364 -33.72 -36.72 -17.22
CA PRO A 364 -32.92 -37.72 -17.91
C PRO A 364 -32.94 -37.50 -19.42
N SER A 365 -31.81 -37.85 -20.06
CA SER A 365 -31.70 -38.00 -21.51
C SER A 365 -32.75 -38.96 -22.09
N PRO A 366 -33.09 -38.79 -23.37
CA PRO A 366 -32.99 -39.94 -24.25
C PRO A 366 -32.22 -39.66 -25.54
N THR A 367 -31.58 -40.74 -25.96
CA THR A 367 -30.81 -41.00 -27.17
C THR A 367 -31.55 -40.66 -28.46
N SER A 368 -30.81 -40.14 -29.43
CA SER A 368 -31.17 -40.06 -30.84
C SER A 368 -31.02 -41.42 -31.52
N ASP A 369 -32.01 -41.84 -32.32
CA ASP A 369 -31.74 -42.65 -33.50
C ASP A 369 -32.84 -42.48 -34.58
N GLY A 370 -32.42 -42.70 -35.82
CA GLY A 370 -33.04 -42.20 -37.05
C GLY A 370 -34.35 -42.88 -37.52
N SER A 371 -34.90 -42.25 -38.58
CA SER A 371 -35.57 -42.85 -39.76
C SER A 371 -37.04 -42.44 -40.02
N THR A 372 -37.25 -41.90 -41.22
CA THR A 372 -38.46 -41.44 -41.95
C THR A 372 -39.39 -42.61 -42.38
N PRO A 373 -40.51 -42.39 -43.11
CA PRO A 373 -41.78 -41.71 -42.84
C PRO A 373 -43.02 -42.66 -42.87
N GLY A 374 -44.20 -42.21 -42.42
CA GLY A 374 -45.46 -42.96 -42.58
C GLY A 374 -46.73 -42.17 -42.26
N SER A 375 -47.38 -41.69 -43.32
CA SER A 375 -48.82 -41.52 -43.62
C SER A 375 -49.91 -41.27 -42.55
N THR A 376 -50.90 -40.50 -43.04
CA THR A 376 -52.37 -40.52 -42.82
C THR A 376 -53.00 -39.75 -41.66
N ASP A 377 -53.50 -38.57 -42.03
CA ASP A 377 -54.92 -38.19 -42.10
C ASP A 377 -55.78 -37.89 -40.85
N THR A 378 -56.35 -36.68 -40.96
CA THR A 378 -57.74 -36.25 -40.66
C THR A 378 -58.13 -35.91 -39.22
N GLY A 379 -58.69 -34.70 -39.08
CA GLY A 379 -59.36 -34.21 -37.88
C GLY A 379 -59.62 -32.69 -37.91
N SER A 380 -60.70 -32.32 -38.59
CA SER A 380 -61.12 -30.97 -38.99
C SER A 380 -61.71 -30.09 -37.87
N SER A 381 -61.91 -28.80 -38.22
CA SER A 381 -62.84 -27.79 -37.64
C SER A 381 -62.42 -27.12 -36.32
N ASP A 382 -62.62 -25.82 -36.05
CA ASP A 382 -63.26 -24.74 -36.82
C ASP A 382 -62.81 -23.37 -36.28
N SER A 383 -63.08 -22.34 -37.08
CA SER A 383 -62.84 -20.90 -36.97
C SER A 383 -62.94 -20.20 -35.60
N SER A 384 -62.13 -19.15 -35.38
CA SER A 384 -62.64 -17.76 -35.29
C SER A 384 -61.52 -16.72 -35.22
N SER A 385 -61.67 -15.69 -36.06
CA SER A 385 -60.84 -14.50 -36.14
C SER A 385 -61.21 -13.47 -35.06
N SER A 386 -60.24 -12.91 -34.34
CA SER A 386 -60.35 -11.52 -33.86
C SER A 386 -58.98 -10.85 -33.71
N LYS A 387 -58.77 -9.79 -34.51
CA LYS A 387 -57.71 -8.81 -34.33
C LYS A 387 -58.04 -7.92 -33.13
N LYS A 388 -57.10 -7.70 -32.22
CA LYS A 388 -57.10 -6.54 -31.32
C LYS A 388 -55.71 -5.93 -31.20
N SER A 389 -55.61 -4.66 -31.58
CA SER A 389 -54.51 -3.75 -31.32
C SER A 389 -54.68 -3.07 -29.95
N SER A 390 -53.60 -2.91 -29.20
CA SER A 390 -53.48 -1.93 -28.11
C SER A 390 -52.00 -1.59 -27.93
N LYS A 391 -51.49 -0.51 -28.53
CA LYS A 391 -51.26 0.80 -27.92
C LYS A 391 -50.54 0.72 -26.56
N LEU A 392 -49.22 0.97 -26.59
CA LEU A 392 -48.39 1.30 -25.43
C LEU A 392 -48.85 2.62 -24.78
N PRO A 393 -48.78 2.76 -23.45
CA PRO A 393 -48.69 4.06 -22.82
C PRO A 393 -47.22 4.53 -22.75
N VAL A 394 -47.02 5.80 -23.12
CA VAL A 394 -45.80 6.57 -22.92
C VAL A 394 -45.63 6.86 -21.42
N ILE A 395 -44.54 6.38 -20.81
CA ILE A 395 -44.12 6.80 -19.47
C ILE A 395 -43.17 7.99 -19.67
N LEU A 396 -43.69 9.19 -19.39
CA LEU A 396 -42.93 10.43 -19.26
C LEU A 396 -42.02 10.35 -18.02
N GLY A 397 -40.76 10.70 -18.21
CA GLY A 397 -39.70 10.56 -17.23
C GLY A 397 -39.81 11.52 -16.05
N VAL A 398 -39.42 11.01 -14.88
CA VAL A 398 -38.87 11.79 -13.78
C VAL A 398 -37.64 11.02 -13.31
N GLY A 399 -36.47 11.38 -13.83
CA GLY A 399 -35.23 10.65 -13.61
C GLY A 399 -34.01 11.56 -13.61
N ILE A 400 -34.10 12.75 -13.00
CA ILE A 400 -32.95 13.66 -12.84
C ILE A 400 -33.10 14.36 -11.49
N PRO A 401 -32.65 13.73 -10.40
CA PRO A 401 -31.68 14.44 -9.55
C PRO A 401 -30.43 13.61 -9.21
N GLY A 402 -30.44 12.29 -9.46
CA GLY A 402 -29.32 11.41 -9.08
C GLY A 402 -28.04 11.62 -9.89
N PHE A 403 -28.16 11.90 -11.19
CA PHE A 403 -27.00 12.08 -12.07
C PHE A 403 -26.24 13.39 -11.83
N LEU A 404 -26.93 14.45 -11.41
CA LEU A 404 -26.27 15.72 -11.07
C LEU A 404 -25.53 15.64 -9.74
N LEU A 405 -26.06 14.87 -8.77
CA LEU A 405 -25.38 14.61 -7.50
C LEU A 405 -24.15 13.72 -7.68
N LEU A 406 -24.23 12.69 -8.54
CA LEU A 406 -23.09 11.84 -8.87
C LEU A 406 -22.00 12.63 -9.62
N GLY A 407 -22.39 13.50 -10.56
CA GLY A 407 -21.45 14.36 -11.29
C GLY A 407 -20.76 15.39 -10.40
N ALA A 408 -21.49 16.01 -9.46
CA ALA A 408 -20.91 16.93 -8.49
C ALA A 408 -19.95 16.21 -7.53
N PHE A 409 -20.30 15.00 -7.08
CA PHE A 409 -19.44 14.19 -6.22
C PHE A 409 -18.13 13.80 -6.93
N VAL A 410 -18.20 13.33 -8.17
CA VAL A 410 -17.01 13.01 -8.97
C VAL A 410 -16.15 14.25 -9.23
N PHE A 411 -16.77 15.40 -9.54
CA PHE A 411 -16.02 16.66 -9.74
C PHE A 411 -15.31 17.13 -8.47
N VAL A 412 -15.96 17.02 -7.30
CA VAL A 412 -15.34 17.31 -6.00
C VAL A 412 -14.19 16.35 -5.73
N MET A 413 -14.36 15.05 -5.95
CA MET A 413 -13.31 14.06 -5.77
C MET A 413 -12.09 14.31 -6.67
N VAL A 414 -12.32 14.58 -7.96
CA VAL A 414 -11.24 14.94 -8.90
C VAL A 414 -10.56 16.25 -8.48
N SER A 415 -11.33 17.24 -8.01
CA SER A 415 -10.78 18.51 -7.56
C SER A 415 -9.98 18.39 -6.26
N LEU A 416 -10.42 17.55 -5.31
CA LEU A 416 -9.69 17.25 -4.08
C LEU A 416 -8.43 16.43 -4.37
N HIS A 417 -8.51 15.44 -5.25
CA HIS A 417 -7.36 14.66 -5.71
C HIS A 417 -6.33 15.56 -6.40
N GLN A 418 -6.76 16.44 -7.32
CA GLN A 418 -5.87 17.39 -7.99
C GLN A 418 -5.27 18.41 -7.01
N LYS A 419 -6.03 18.90 -6.03
CA LYS A 419 -5.50 19.78 -4.97
C LYS A 419 -4.45 19.08 -4.12
N ARG A 420 -4.66 17.80 -3.79
CA ARG A 420 -3.69 17.00 -3.04
C ARG A 420 -2.43 16.71 -3.84
N GLN A 421 -2.56 16.32 -5.11
CA GLN A 421 -1.41 16.14 -6.02
C GLN A 421 -0.56 17.43 -6.08
N ARG A 422 -1.21 18.60 -6.11
CA ARG A 422 -0.53 19.91 -6.08
C ARG A 422 0.08 20.25 -4.71
N ALA A 423 -0.59 19.94 -3.61
CA ALA A 423 -0.05 20.14 -2.27
C ALA A 423 1.18 19.27 -2.00
N GLY A 424 1.20 18.03 -2.51
CA GLY A 424 2.37 17.15 -2.48
C GLY A 424 3.57 17.67 -3.29
N MET A 425 3.33 18.54 -4.28
CA MET A 425 4.37 19.23 -5.06
C MET A 425 4.79 20.58 -4.46
N GLN A 426 4.09 21.13 -3.47
CA GLN A 426 4.29 22.50 -2.94
C GLN A 426 4.56 22.56 -1.42
N GLY A 427 4.74 21.43 -0.75
CA GLY A 427 4.97 21.37 0.70
C GLY A 427 6.32 21.92 1.19
N ALA A 428 7.20 22.38 0.31
CA ALA A 428 8.53 22.90 0.65
C ALA A 428 8.69 24.37 0.22
N ALA A 429 8.00 25.30 0.91
CA ALA A 429 8.29 26.73 0.77
C ALA A 429 7.66 27.59 1.89
N ILE A 430 7.87 27.29 3.17
CA ILE A 430 7.71 28.33 4.22
C ILE A 430 8.79 28.18 5.28
N GLY A 431 9.75 29.10 5.29
CA GLY A 431 10.54 29.44 6.47
C GLY A 431 12.03 29.65 6.25
N GLY A 432 12.45 30.86 5.84
CA GLY A 432 13.88 31.19 5.77
C GLY A 432 14.22 32.62 5.32
N GLY A 433 13.39 33.62 5.68
CA GLY A 433 13.69 35.03 5.41
C GLY A 433 14.19 35.73 6.67
N ASN A 434 15.50 35.97 6.74
CA ASN A 434 16.15 36.69 7.83
C ASN A 434 15.85 38.20 7.73
N GLY A 435 15.09 38.74 8.69
CA GLY A 435 14.74 40.17 8.75
C GLY A 435 14.57 40.63 10.19
N GLN A 436 15.57 41.34 10.72
CA GLN A 436 15.51 42.02 12.00
C GLN A 436 14.47 43.16 11.95
N GLY A 437 13.51 43.16 12.88
CA GLY A 437 12.55 44.25 13.06
C GLY A 437 11.57 43.94 14.18
N ALA A 438 11.51 44.81 15.17
CA ALA A 438 10.87 44.58 16.46
C ALA A 438 9.32 44.67 16.45
N ALA A 439 8.75 43.94 17.41
CA ALA A 439 7.62 44.31 18.28
C ALA A 439 6.16 43.92 17.92
N GLN A 440 5.57 43.29 18.94
CA GLN A 440 4.18 43.30 19.43
C GLN A 440 3.25 42.09 19.19
N ASN A 441 2.87 41.54 20.35
CA ASN A 441 1.76 40.65 20.69
C ASN A 441 0.53 40.70 19.77
N ASN A 442 0.10 39.51 19.35
CA ASN A 442 -1.28 39.03 19.44
C ASN A 442 -1.32 37.55 19.07
N ASN A 443 -1.14 36.64 20.04
CA ASN A 443 -1.17 35.21 19.79
C ASN A 443 -2.30 34.55 20.58
N SER A 444 -3.49 34.46 19.98
CA SER A 444 -4.56 33.57 20.45
C SER A 444 -5.45 33.04 19.31
N THR A 445 -5.05 33.20 18.04
CA THR A 445 -5.85 32.72 16.90
C THR A 445 -5.04 31.96 15.85
N GLU A 446 -3.71 32.16 15.77
CA GLU A 446 -2.84 31.40 14.85
C GLU A 446 -2.38 30.03 15.42
N GLN A 447 -2.40 29.86 16.74
CA GLN A 447 -2.13 28.56 17.38
C GLN A 447 -3.25 27.51 17.21
N MET A 448 -4.45 27.90 16.76
CA MET A 448 -5.53 26.92 16.51
C MET A 448 -5.51 26.32 15.10
N ILE A 449 -4.86 26.97 14.13
CA ILE A 449 -4.82 26.49 12.74
C ILE A 449 -3.60 25.56 12.50
N MET A 450 -2.51 25.74 13.23
CA MET A 450 -1.33 24.86 13.19
C MET A 450 -1.48 23.56 14.00
N ASN A 451 -2.56 23.42 14.77
CA ASN A 451 -2.76 22.27 15.68
C ASN A 451 -3.77 21.22 15.16
N MET A 452 -4.38 21.46 13.99
CA MET A 452 -5.34 20.54 13.36
C MET A 452 -4.78 19.74 12.17
N GLY A 453 -3.51 19.96 11.80
CA GLY A 453 -2.81 19.20 10.74
C GLY A 453 -1.68 18.28 11.23
N ALA A 454 -1.46 18.17 12.54
CA ALA A 454 -0.27 17.55 13.13
C ALA A 454 -0.58 16.45 14.16
N LYS A 455 -1.66 15.69 13.98
CA LYS A 455 -1.98 14.52 14.81
C LYS A 455 -2.41 13.33 13.95
N PHE A 456 -1.47 12.80 13.19
CA PHE A 456 -1.50 11.39 12.80
C PHE A 456 -0.41 10.66 13.59
N GLY A 457 -0.80 9.53 14.18
CA GLY A 457 -0.13 8.88 15.29
C GLY A 457 1.34 8.56 15.05
N GLN A 458 2.15 8.88 16.06
CA GLN A 458 3.38 8.15 16.31
C GLN A 458 3.00 6.74 16.75
N GLY A 459 3.32 5.77 15.89
CA GLY A 459 3.11 4.36 16.14
C GLY A 459 2.19 3.74 15.10
N LEU A 460 2.79 3.21 14.04
CA LEU A 460 2.12 2.25 13.19
C LEU A 460 2.79 0.90 13.50
N VAL A 461 2.00 -0.11 13.88
CA VAL A 461 2.57 -1.42 14.18
C VAL A 461 2.64 -2.21 12.88
N ASN A 462 3.77 -2.00 12.19
CA ASN A 462 4.46 -2.94 11.30
C ASN A 462 5.91 -2.44 11.21
N GLU A 463 6.55 -2.30 12.37
CA GLU A 463 7.91 -1.76 12.47
C GLU A 463 8.90 -2.80 11.92
N PHE A 464 9.14 -2.74 10.62
CA PHE A 464 10.26 -3.42 9.99
C PHE A 464 11.55 -2.80 10.52
N ARG A 465 12.30 -3.60 11.29
CA ARG A 465 13.55 -3.16 11.91
C ARG A 465 14.71 -3.43 10.98
N LEU A 466 15.63 -2.48 10.91
CA LEU A 466 16.94 -2.64 10.31
C LEU A 466 17.96 -2.59 11.44
N ASN A 467 18.62 -3.71 11.70
CA ASN A 467 19.63 -3.79 12.74
C ASN A 467 20.98 -4.15 12.16
N VAL A 468 22.03 -3.85 12.91
CA VAL A 468 23.41 -4.08 12.50
C VAL A 468 23.84 -5.47 12.89
N GLU A 469 24.59 -6.14 12.01
CA GLU A 469 25.42 -7.27 12.42
C GLU A 469 26.73 -6.72 13.00
N ASP A 470 26.99 -7.02 14.27
CA ASP A 470 28.35 -6.89 14.81
C ASP A 470 29.21 -7.97 14.14
N GLU A 471 30.10 -7.57 13.23
CA GLU A 471 31.24 -8.40 12.87
C GLU A 471 32.09 -8.59 14.13
N ALA A 472 31.94 -9.74 14.78
CA ALA A 472 32.82 -10.17 15.85
C ALA A 472 34.25 -10.25 15.30
N THR A 473 35.02 -9.19 15.51
CA THR A 473 36.46 -9.20 15.25
C THR A 473 37.08 -10.28 16.12
N GLY A 474 37.62 -11.32 15.48
CA GLY A 474 38.36 -12.37 16.14
C GLY A 474 39.55 -11.81 16.91
N HIS A 475 39.47 -11.83 18.23
CA HIS A 475 40.62 -11.88 19.10
C HIS A 475 40.33 -12.96 20.16
N GLY A 476 40.98 -14.10 20.01
CA GLY A 476 40.90 -15.18 20.99
C GLY A 476 41.55 -14.74 22.30
N ASP A 477 40.76 -14.71 23.36
CA ASP A 477 41.26 -14.71 24.73
C ASP A 477 41.07 -16.13 25.31
N PRO A 478 42.15 -16.89 25.58
CA PRO A 478 42.04 -18.30 25.98
C PRO A 478 41.80 -18.49 27.47
N ASN A 479 41.16 -17.56 28.19
CA ASN A 479 40.84 -17.73 29.61
C ASN A 479 39.52 -17.07 30.02
N ASN A 480 38.39 -17.71 29.72
CA ASN A 480 37.20 -17.53 30.55
C ASN A 480 36.34 -18.80 30.58
N GLN A 481 36.63 -19.69 31.53
CA GLN A 481 35.69 -20.71 31.96
C GLN A 481 34.61 -20.06 32.82
N ASN A 482 33.36 -20.01 32.35
CA ASN A 482 32.19 -20.04 33.24
C ASN A 482 30.93 -20.55 32.53
N SER A 483 30.55 -21.77 32.92
CA SER A 483 29.21 -22.34 33.06
C SER A 483 28.14 -22.01 32.00
N TYR A 484 28.00 -22.90 31.01
CA TYR A 484 26.70 -23.18 30.40
C TYR A 484 26.01 -24.28 31.19
N ALA A 485 24.88 -23.95 31.82
CA ALA A 485 23.93 -24.94 32.31
C ALA A 485 23.08 -25.43 31.14
N SER A 486 23.27 -26.70 30.78
CA SER A 486 22.43 -27.46 29.86
C SER A 486 21.08 -27.77 30.54
N PRO A 487 19.93 -27.65 29.87
CA PRO A 487 18.73 -28.36 30.28
C PRO A 487 18.73 -29.77 29.66
N ASP A 488 18.76 -30.78 30.52
CA ASP A 488 18.55 -32.19 30.15
C ASP A 488 17.10 -32.46 29.66
N PRO A 489 16.90 -33.52 28.86
CA PRO A 489 15.61 -33.88 28.27
C PRO A 489 14.79 -34.76 29.21
N LEU A 490 13.46 -34.58 29.26
CA LEU A 490 12.56 -35.57 29.86
C LEU A 490 11.36 -35.93 28.99
N LEU A 491 11.30 -37.23 28.72
CA LEU A 491 10.27 -38.01 28.09
C LEU A 491 8.93 -37.99 28.84
N ASN A 492 7.85 -37.93 28.06
CA ASN A 492 6.68 -38.82 28.03
C ASN A 492 6.35 -39.67 29.28
N GLN A 493 5.13 -39.51 29.83
CA GLN A 493 4.26 -40.62 30.25
C GLN A 493 2.80 -40.17 30.54
N THR A 494 1.89 -40.61 29.67
CA THR A 494 0.53 -41.16 29.90
C THR A 494 -0.27 -40.83 31.18
N ARG A 495 -1.49 -40.32 30.98
CA ARG A 495 -2.73 -41.10 31.15
C ARG A 495 -3.85 -40.58 30.24
#